data_AF-E9BT87-F1
#
_entry.id   AF-E9BT87-F1
#
_cell.length_a   1.000
_cell.length_b   1.000
_cell.length_c   1.000
_cell.angle_alpha   90.00
_cell.angle_beta   90.00
_cell.angle_gamma   90.00
#
_symmetry.space_group_name_H-M   'P 1'
#
loop_
_entity.id
_entity.type
_entity.pdbx_description
1 polymer ?
#
loop_
_entity_poly.entity_id
_entity_poly.type
_entity_poly.pdbx_seq_one_letter_code
_entity_poly.pdbx_strand_id
1 'polypeptide(L)' 'MYAGIDIGTSGIKIALMRSDGRIADSASAPLTVSSPHPLWNE' A
#
# COMPACT_ATOMS: atom_id res chain seq x y z
N MET A 1 -18.35 6.84 1.50
CA MET A 1 -17.25 5.86 1.32
C MET A 1 -15.98 6.47 1.86
N TYR A 2 -15.04 5.64 2.28
CA TYR A 2 -13.74 6.04 2.84
C TYR A 2 -12.64 5.22 2.16
N ALA A 3 -11.43 5.76 2.03
CA ALA A 3 -10.30 5.03 1.49
C ALA A 3 -9.17 4.97 2.53
N GLY A 4 -8.73 3.76 2.86
CA GLY A 4 -7.49 3.54 3.61
C GLY A 4 -6.34 3.34 2.63
N ILE A 5 -5.21 4.00 2.88
CA ILE A 5 -3.99 3.86 2.09
C ILE A 5 -2.88 3.40 3.04
N ASP A 6 -2.32 2.23 2.75
CA ASP A 6 -1.16 1.64 3.43
C ASP A 6 0.05 1.74 2.49
N ILE A 7 1.05 2.51 2.91
CA ILE A 7 2.29 2.76 2.15
C ILE A 7 3.39 1.91 2.78
N GLY A 8 3.57 0.71 2.24
CA GLY A 8 4.61 -0.22 2.68
C GLY A 8 5.88 -0.10 1.84
N THR A 9 6.95 -0.72 2.33
CA THR A 9 8.26 -0.76 1.65
C THR A 9 8.20 -1.53 0.31
N SER A 10 7.41 -2.60 0.24
CA SER A 10 7.33 -3.46 -0.95
C SER A 10 6.14 -3.16 -1.86
N GLY A 11 5.30 -2.19 -1.50
CA GLY A 11 4.08 -1.92 -2.24
C GLY A 11 3.09 -1.04 -1.49
N ILE A 12 2.14 -0.52 -2.25
CA ILE A 12 1.02 0.25 -1.74
C ILE A 12 -0.22 -0.63 -1.77
N LYS A 13 -1.04 -0.53 -0.73
CA LYS A 13 -2.35 -1.15 -0.68
C LYS A 13 -3.41 -0.08 -0.43
N ILE A 14 -4.51 -0.19 -1.14
CA ILE A 14 -5.68 0.68 -0.97
C ILE A 14 -6.87 -0.20 -0.66
N ALA A 15 -7.64 0.19 0.35
CA ALA A 15 -8.91 -0.45 0.70
C ALA A 15 -10.02 0.60 0.69
N LEU A 16 -11.01 0.41 -0.19
CA LEU A 16 -12.21 1.22 -0.24
C LEU A 16 -13.24 0.64 0.74
N MET A 17 -13.78 1.47 1.62
CA MET A 17 -14.72 1.08 2.65
C MET A 17 -16.04 1.82 2.50
N ARG A 18 -17.14 1.11 2.71
CA ARG A 18 -18.48 1.67 2.80
C ARG A 18 -18.68 2.36 4.15
N SER A 19 -19.74 3.15 4.27
CA SER A 19 -20.06 3.85 5.51
C SER A 19 -20.46 2.93 6.68
N ASP A 20 -20.80 1.68 6.39
CA ASP A 20 -21.10 0.63 7.38
C ASP A 20 -19.85 -0.12 7.87
N GLY A 21 -18.65 0.31 7.45
CA GLY A 21 -17.39 -0.30 7.84
C GLY A 21 -16.98 -1.54 7.01
N ARG A 22 -17.79 -1.96 6.02
CA ARG A 22 -17.43 -3.10 5.15
C ARG A 22 -16.49 -2.66 4.02
N ILE A 23 -15.52 -3.50 3.69
CA ILE A 23 -14.68 -3.30 2.50
C ILE A 23 -15.54 -3.47 1.24
N ALA A 24 -15.53 -2.45 0.40
CA ALA A 24 -16.14 -2.45 -0.92
C ALA A 24 -15.21 -3.07 -1.97
N ASP A 25 -13.92 -2.74 -1.91
CA ASP A 25 -12.90 -3.22 -2.84
C ASP A 25 -11.49 -3.00 -2.26
N SER A 26 -10.49 -3.69 -2.81
CA SER A 26 -9.08 -3.44 -2.50
C SER A 26 -8.18 -3.67 -3.70
N ALA A 27 -7.09 -2.91 -3.76
CA ALA A 27 -6.09 -3.02 -4.79
C ALA A 27 -4.68 -2.87 -4.20
N SER A 28 -3.70 -3.47 -4.87
CA SER A 28 -2.29 -3.34 -4.51
C SER A 28 -1.43 -3.08 -5.74
N ALA A 29 -0.35 -2.33 -5.52
CA ALA A 29 0.69 -2.09 -6.52
C ALA A 29 2.06 -2.41 -5.90
N PRO A 30 2.89 -3.26 -6.54
CA PRO A 30 4.22 -3.55 -6.03
C PRO A 30 5.14 -2.34 -6.17
N LEU A 31 6.07 -2.18 -5.23
CA LEU A 31 7.19 -1.25 -5.29
C LEU A 31 8.50 -2.03 -5.21
N THR A 32 9.54 -1.50 -5.85
CA THR A 32 10.90 -2.03 -5.79
C THR A 32 11.75 -1.17 -4.88
N VAL A 33 12.57 -1.82 -4.06
CA VAL A 33 13.63 -1.16 -3.28
C VAL A 33 14.93 -1.23 -4.08
N SER A 34 15.64 -0.12 -4.14
CA SER A 34 16.99 0.02 -4.66
C SER A 34 18.00 -0.07 -3.50
N SER A 35 19.04 -0.88 -3.67
CA SER A 35 20.14 -1.02 -2.70
C SER A 35 21.48 -0.82 -3.40
N PRO A 36 21.82 0.41 -3.81
CA PRO A 36 23.02 0.69 -4.62
C PRO A 36 24.33 0.45 -3.85
N HIS A 37 24.30 0.53 -2.52
CA HIS A 37 25.44 0.33 -1.64
C HIS A 37 25.09 -0.57 -0.46
N PRO A 38 26.09 -1.23 0.17
CA PRO A 38 25.86 -2.00 1.39
C PRO A 38 25.14 -1.16 2.44
N LEU A 39 24.10 -1.75 3.06
CA LEU A 39 23.24 -1.14 4.09
C LEU A 39 22.27 -0.04 3.62
N TRP A 40 22.18 0.24 2.33
CA TRP A 40 21.21 1.20 1.78
C TRP A 40 19.94 0.49 1.30
N ASN A 41 18.78 1.10 1.56
CA ASN A 41 17.47 0.68 1.06
C ASN A 41 16.68 1.94 0.70
N GLU A 42 16.51 2.19 -0.60
CA GLU A 42 15.85 3.35 -1.20
C GLU A 42 14.60 2.96 -1.97
#